data_AF-A0A9D2SKU1-F1
#
_entry.id   AF-A0A9D2SKU1-F1
#
_cell.length_a   1.000
_cell.length_b   1.000
_cell.length_c   1.000
_cell.angle_alpha   90.00
_cell.angle_beta   90.00
_cell.angle_gamma   90.00
#
_symmetry.space_group_name_H-M   'P 1'
#
loop_
_entity.id
_entity.type
_entity.pdbx_description
1 polymer ?
#
loop_
_entity_poly.entity_id
_entity_poly.type
_entity_poly.pdbx_seq_one_letter_code
_entity_poly.pdbx_strand_id
1 'polypeptide(L)'
;MSKKQIKRIIFMGLGCAVLLIAAVIYSLLYNEGRWVKEMDMSTYVFSPKDIPMLAAGVLIAVYAVYILVLCVRNALLKKYPDKKYSRTISPGWGFCGIFGFLGFGGFWTYDKYGEIFPFVFFLFFGFFGLFFEGKLSHTLEDELFQENRRKAQLKAYKTGFRLLFIVIWLMGLGMFSRNVEWCAIFMLISVSFIYALVLFLSNYFLYRYEKGE
;
A
#
# COMPACT_ATOMS: atom_id res chain seq x y z
N MET A 1 5.12 15.78 -14.11
CA MET A 1 4.50 15.58 -15.44
C MET A 1 3.68 16.80 -15.82
N SER A 2 3.87 17.35 -17.02
CA SER A 2 3.11 18.53 -17.49
C SER A 2 1.69 18.15 -17.93
N LYS A 3 0.72 19.06 -17.80
CA LYS A 3 -0.67 18.87 -18.28
C LYS A 3 -0.72 18.45 -19.76
N LYS A 4 0.20 18.95 -20.60
CA LYS A 4 0.31 18.55 -22.02
C LYS A 4 0.76 17.09 -22.20
N GLN A 5 1.70 16.63 -21.37
CA GLN A 5 2.18 15.23 -21.40
C GLN A 5 1.08 14.25 -20.98
N ILE A 6 0.30 14.60 -19.95
CA ILE A 6 -0.82 13.78 -19.49
C ILE A 6 -1.88 13.62 -20.59
N LYS A 7 -2.27 14.72 -21.25
CA LYS A 7 -3.21 14.67 -22.39
C LYS A 7 -2.71 13.78 -23.52
N ARG A 8 -1.40 13.84 -23.84
CA ARG A 8 -0.78 12.99 -24.87
C ARG A 8 -0.84 11.51 -24.51
N ILE A 9 -0.56 11.16 -23.25
CA ILE A 9 -0.65 9.77 -22.76
C ILE A 9 -2.08 9.26 -22.92
N ILE A 10 -3.07 10.02 -22.44
CA ILE A 10 -4.49 9.65 -22.56
C ILE A 10 -4.88 9.41 -24.02
N PHE A 11 -4.45 10.28 -24.94
CA PHE A 11 -4.74 10.14 -26.36
C PHE A 11 -4.12 8.88 -26.98
N MET A 12 -2.86 8.56 -26.64
CA MET A 12 -2.19 7.33 -27.08
C MET A 12 -2.88 6.08 -26.52
N GLY A 13 -3.30 6.11 -25.26
CA GLY A 13 -4.06 5.03 -24.64
C GLY A 13 -5.42 4.81 -25.31
N LEU A 14 -6.13 5.89 -25.64
CA LEU A 14 -7.39 5.82 -26.39
C LEU A 14 -7.19 5.18 -27.77
N GLY A 15 -6.11 5.55 -28.48
CA GLY A 15 -5.74 4.95 -29.76
C GLY A 15 -5.47 3.44 -29.65
N CYS A 16 -4.74 3.01 -28.61
CA CYS A 16 -4.49 1.58 -28.37
C CYS A 16 -5.80 0.81 -28.09
N ALA A 17 -6.73 1.41 -27.35
CA ALA A 17 -8.03 0.80 -27.07
C ALA A 17 -8.87 0.62 -28.34
N VAL A 18 -8.92 1.65 -29.20
CA VAL A 18 -9.64 1.57 -30.49
C VAL A 18 -9.04 0.49 -31.40
N LEU A 19 -7.71 0.40 -31.47
CA LEU A 19 -7.02 -0.63 -32.25
C LEU A 19 -7.30 -2.04 -31.72
N LEU A 20 -7.33 -2.23 -30.40
CA LEU A 20 -7.69 -3.52 -29.82
C LEU A 20 -9.14 -3.89 -30.13
N ILE A 21 -10.09 -2.96 -30.02
CA ILE A 21 -11.49 -3.22 -30.35
C ILE A 21 -11.60 -3.65 -31.82
N ALA A 22 -10.92 -2.95 -32.73
CA ALA A 22 -10.89 -3.31 -34.15
C ALA A 22 -10.27 -4.71 -34.38
N ALA A 23 -9.18 -5.03 -33.69
CA ALA A 23 -8.52 -6.34 -33.79
C ALA A 23 -9.39 -7.47 -33.22
N VAL A 24 -10.13 -7.23 -32.12
CA VAL A 24 -11.10 -8.17 -31.55
C VAL A 24 -12.24 -8.42 -32.52
N ILE A 25 -12.83 -7.37 -33.10
CA ILE A 25 -13.90 -7.49 -34.10
C ILE A 25 -13.41 -8.28 -35.31
N TYR A 26 -12.22 -7.96 -35.83
CA TYR A 26 -11.62 -8.70 -36.93
C TYR A 26 -11.41 -10.17 -36.59
N SER A 27 -10.90 -10.48 -35.39
CA SER A 27 -10.68 -11.85 -34.96
C SER A 27 -11.99 -12.64 -34.89
N LEU A 28 -13.06 -12.04 -34.32
CA LEU A 28 -14.36 -12.68 -34.21
C LEU A 28 -15.03 -12.94 -35.57
N LEU A 29 -14.90 -12.01 -36.52
CA LEU A 29 -15.55 -12.12 -37.83
C LEU A 29 -14.78 -13.00 -38.81
N TYR A 30 -13.44 -12.95 -38.80
CA TYR A 30 -12.62 -13.52 -39.88
C TYR A 30 -11.63 -14.59 -39.42
N ASN A 31 -11.37 -14.70 -38.11
CA ASN A 31 -10.38 -15.60 -37.51
C ASN A 31 -10.96 -16.48 -36.40
N GLU A 32 -12.26 -16.80 -36.49
CA GLU A 32 -12.98 -17.71 -35.58
C GLU A 32 -12.94 -17.31 -34.08
N GLY A 33 -12.47 -16.11 -33.77
CA GLY A 33 -12.26 -15.63 -32.41
C GLY A 33 -10.97 -16.11 -31.75
N ARG A 34 -9.98 -16.60 -32.51
CA ARG A 34 -8.66 -16.96 -31.96
C ARG A 34 -8.05 -15.76 -31.21
N TRP A 35 -7.37 -16.03 -30.09
CA TRP A 35 -6.82 -15.02 -29.16
C TRP A 35 -7.86 -14.16 -28.40
N VAL A 36 -9.15 -14.35 -28.64
CA VAL A 36 -10.24 -13.71 -27.88
C VAL A 36 -11.00 -14.76 -27.06
N LYS A 37 -11.31 -15.90 -27.68
CA LYS A 37 -11.93 -17.06 -27.02
C LYS A 37 -10.87 -17.98 -26.42
N GLU A 38 -11.28 -18.81 -25.48
CA GLU A 38 -10.45 -19.89 -24.94
C GLU A 38 -9.99 -20.79 -26.08
N MET A 39 -8.68 -21.01 -26.17
CA MET A 39 -8.03 -21.79 -27.21
C MET A 39 -6.99 -22.69 -26.55
N ASP A 40 -6.92 -23.94 -27.01
CA ASP A 40 -5.87 -24.85 -26.58
C ASP A 40 -4.54 -24.47 -27.25
N MET A 41 -3.58 -24.02 -26.44
CA MET A 41 -2.27 -23.57 -26.92
C MET A 41 -1.40 -24.74 -27.40
N SER A 42 -1.69 -25.97 -27.00
CA SER A 42 -0.89 -27.15 -27.39
C SER A 42 -1.07 -27.53 -28.87
N THR A 43 -2.21 -27.16 -29.46
CA THR A 43 -2.54 -27.42 -30.86
C THR A 43 -2.43 -26.17 -31.74
N TYR A 44 -1.89 -25.07 -31.19
CA TYR A 44 -1.82 -23.80 -31.89
C TYR A 44 -0.85 -23.84 -33.08
N VAL A 45 -1.39 -23.59 -34.27
CA VAL A 45 -0.61 -23.31 -35.49
C VAL A 45 -0.87 -21.88 -35.94
N PHE A 46 0.21 -21.14 -36.21
CA PHE A 46 0.16 -19.75 -36.63
C PHE A 46 -0.59 -19.57 -37.96
N SER A 47 -1.50 -18.60 -38.01
CA SER A 47 -2.20 -18.18 -39.23
C SER A 47 -1.95 -16.69 -39.51
N PRO A 48 -1.81 -16.26 -40.78
CA PRO A 48 -1.69 -14.84 -41.11
C PRO A 48 -2.85 -13.97 -40.58
N LYS A 49 -4.01 -14.56 -40.35
CA LYS A 49 -5.18 -13.88 -39.76
C LYS A 49 -5.00 -13.52 -38.27
N ASP A 50 -3.99 -14.09 -37.60
CA ASP A 50 -3.65 -13.79 -36.20
C ASP A 50 -2.90 -12.45 -36.07
N ILE A 51 -2.29 -11.97 -37.16
CA ILE A 51 -1.40 -10.79 -37.17
C ILE A 51 -2.07 -9.54 -36.56
N PRO A 52 -3.32 -9.16 -36.89
CA PRO A 52 -3.93 -7.95 -36.34
C PRO A 52 -4.08 -7.99 -34.81
N MET A 53 -4.42 -9.16 -34.26
CA MET A 53 -4.62 -9.34 -32.82
C MET A 53 -3.28 -9.39 -32.07
N LEU A 54 -2.29 -10.07 -32.63
CA LEU A 54 -0.93 -10.09 -32.09
C LEU A 54 -0.29 -8.69 -32.12
N ALA A 55 -0.45 -7.95 -33.21
CA ALA A 55 0.06 -6.58 -33.34
C ALA A 55 -0.58 -5.64 -32.30
N ALA A 56 -1.90 -5.74 -32.09
CA ALA A 56 -2.60 -4.97 -31.06
C ALA A 56 -2.09 -5.33 -29.64
N GLY A 57 -1.88 -6.61 -29.36
CA GLY A 57 -1.32 -7.09 -28.10
C GLY A 57 0.08 -6.53 -27.84
N VAL A 58 0.98 -6.58 -28.84
CA VAL A 58 2.33 -6.03 -28.74
C VAL A 58 2.31 -4.52 -28.50
N LEU A 59 1.46 -3.77 -29.21
CA LEU A 59 1.32 -2.32 -29.02
C LEU A 59 0.90 -1.96 -27.60
N ILE A 60 -0.03 -2.71 -27.01
CA ILE A 60 -0.47 -2.50 -25.63
C ILE A 60 0.65 -2.83 -24.64
N ALA A 61 1.37 -3.93 -24.85
CA ALA A 61 2.50 -4.29 -24.00
C ALA A 61 3.58 -3.19 -24.00
N VAL A 62 3.94 -2.67 -25.19
CA VAL A 62 4.89 -1.55 -25.33
C VAL A 62 4.37 -0.29 -24.64
N TYR A 63 3.08 0.03 -24.80
CA TYR A 63 2.46 1.18 -24.14
C TYR A 63 2.45 1.05 -22.60
N ALA A 64 2.18 -0.15 -22.07
CA ALA A 64 2.24 -0.44 -20.64
C ALA A 64 3.66 -0.26 -20.08
N VAL A 65 4.68 -0.78 -20.78
CA VAL A 65 6.09 -0.59 -20.42
C VAL A 65 6.46 0.89 -20.46
N TYR A 66 6.03 1.63 -21.48
CA TYR A 66 6.25 3.08 -21.58
C TYR A 66 5.67 3.85 -20.39
N ILE A 67 4.42 3.56 -19.99
CA ILE A 67 3.82 4.17 -18.79
C ILE A 67 4.63 3.83 -17.55
N LEU A 68 5.02 2.56 -17.38
CA LEU A 68 5.76 2.10 -16.20
C LEU A 68 7.10 2.85 -16.08
N VAL A 69 7.88 2.93 -17.16
CA VAL A 69 9.14 3.69 -17.18
C VAL A 69 8.92 5.16 -16.86
N LEU A 70 7.86 5.78 -17.41
CA LEU A 70 7.54 7.17 -17.16
C LEU A 70 7.15 7.42 -15.69
N CYS A 71 6.39 6.51 -15.09
CA CYS A 71 6.01 6.53 -13.67
C CYS A 71 7.24 6.40 -12.77
N VAL A 72 8.11 5.42 -13.03
CA VAL A 72 9.36 5.20 -12.28
C VAL A 72 10.27 6.43 -12.39
N ARG A 73 10.48 6.93 -13.61
CA ARG A 73 11.31 8.12 -13.85
C ARG A 73 10.77 9.34 -13.10
N ASN A 74 9.46 9.56 -13.08
CA ASN A 74 8.87 10.66 -12.33
C ASN A 74 8.89 10.45 -10.82
N ALA A 75 8.85 9.21 -10.33
CA ALA A 75 9.01 8.92 -8.91
C ALA A 75 10.45 9.22 -8.46
N LEU A 76 11.44 8.82 -9.26
CA LEU A 76 12.87 8.99 -8.97
C LEU A 76 13.36 10.43 -9.18
N LEU A 77 12.89 11.12 -10.23
CA LEU A 77 13.28 12.50 -10.54
C LEU A 77 12.49 13.56 -9.76
N LYS A 78 11.58 13.14 -8.87
CA LYS A 78 10.91 14.06 -7.96
C LYS A 78 11.94 14.53 -6.94
N LYS A 79 12.68 15.59 -7.27
CA LYS A 79 13.37 16.39 -6.26
C LYS A 79 12.28 16.85 -5.29
N TYR A 80 12.33 16.35 -4.07
CA TYR A 80 11.54 16.91 -2.99
C TYR A 80 12.03 18.35 -2.84
N PRO A 81 11.20 19.37 -3.10
CA PRO A 81 11.60 20.72 -2.72
C PRO A 81 11.91 20.68 -1.23
N ASP A 82 12.97 21.36 -0.79
CA ASP A 82 13.24 21.56 0.63
C ASP A 82 12.01 22.20 1.25
N LYS A 83 11.15 21.36 1.82
CA LYS A 83 9.89 21.80 2.37
C LYS A 83 10.22 22.40 3.72
N LYS A 84 10.30 23.73 3.77
CA LYS A 84 10.33 24.50 5.02
C LYS A 84 9.11 24.28 5.91
N TYR A 85 8.08 23.56 5.45
CA TYR A 85 6.81 23.37 6.13
C TYR A 85 6.38 21.91 6.13
N SER A 86 5.71 21.50 7.20
CA SER A 86 5.17 20.17 7.41
C SER A 86 4.13 19.81 6.34
N ARG A 87 3.91 18.50 6.16
CA ARG A 87 2.93 18.01 5.17
C ARG A 87 1.52 18.46 5.55
N THR A 88 0.79 18.95 4.55
CA THR A 88 -0.61 19.32 4.69
C THR A 88 -1.48 18.06 4.64
N ILE A 89 -1.73 17.47 5.79
CA ILE A 89 -2.61 16.30 5.94
C ILE A 89 -3.88 16.78 6.63
N SER A 90 -5.05 16.41 6.09
CA SER A 90 -6.29 16.69 6.79
C SER A 90 -6.40 15.78 8.02
N PRO A 91 -6.76 16.32 9.21
CA PRO A 91 -6.94 15.52 10.43
C PRO A 91 -7.93 14.35 10.26
N GLY A 92 -8.85 14.46 9.29
CA GLY A 92 -9.83 13.44 8.97
C GLY A 92 -9.24 12.09 8.51
N TRP A 93 -8.01 12.06 7.99
CA TRP A 93 -7.33 10.78 7.71
C TRP A 93 -7.06 9.96 8.97
N GLY A 94 -7.11 10.58 10.15
CA GLY A 94 -7.08 9.87 11.44
C GLY A 94 -8.23 8.87 11.60
N PHE A 95 -9.39 9.10 10.98
CA PHE A 95 -10.53 8.18 11.03
C PHE A 95 -10.27 6.86 10.30
N CYS A 96 -9.26 6.77 9.43
CA CYS A 96 -8.80 5.50 8.89
C CYS A 96 -8.34 4.53 10.00
N GLY A 97 -8.06 5.03 11.21
CA GLY A 97 -7.81 4.21 12.39
C GLY A 97 -8.94 3.26 12.75
N ILE A 98 -10.19 3.58 12.38
CA ILE A 98 -11.37 2.74 12.65
C ILE A 98 -11.28 1.40 11.92
N PHE A 99 -10.60 1.33 10.77
CA PHE A 99 -10.37 0.04 10.09
C PHE A 99 -9.56 -0.95 10.95
N GLY A 100 -8.90 -0.48 12.02
CA GLY A 100 -8.25 -1.35 13.01
C GLY A 100 -9.20 -2.31 13.70
N PHE A 101 -10.47 -1.95 13.85
CA PHE A 101 -11.47 -2.82 14.46
C PHE A 101 -11.79 -4.07 13.61
N LEU A 102 -11.50 -4.05 12.30
CA LEU A 102 -11.60 -5.26 11.47
C LEU A 102 -10.68 -6.38 11.96
N GLY A 103 -9.64 -6.04 12.74
CA GLY A 103 -8.75 -7.01 13.39
C GLY A 103 -9.46 -7.96 14.35
N PHE A 104 -10.55 -7.52 14.98
CA PHE A 104 -11.37 -8.38 15.84
C PHE A 104 -12.11 -9.46 15.05
N GLY A 105 -12.35 -9.24 13.75
CA GLY A 105 -12.86 -10.28 12.85
C GLY A 105 -11.97 -11.52 12.80
N GLY A 106 -10.68 -11.39 13.15
CA GLY A 106 -9.72 -12.49 13.22
C GLY A 106 -10.13 -13.60 14.19
N PHE A 107 -10.79 -13.26 15.30
CA PHE A 107 -11.27 -14.28 16.25
C PHE A 107 -12.38 -15.14 15.63
N TRP A 108 -13.27 -14.52 14.85
CA TRP A 108 -14.36 -15.21 14.17
C TRP A 108 -13.88 -16.01 12.94
N THR A 109 -13.00 -15.43 12.12
CA THR A 109 -12.45 -16.12 10.94
C THR A 109 -11.54 -17.28 11.34
N TYR A 110 -10.81 -17.14 12.44
CA TYR A 110 -10.00 -18.24 12.97
C TYR A 110 -10.87 -19.39 13.45
N ASP A 111 -11.93 -19.12 14.22
CA ASP A 111 -12.85 -20.15 14.71
C ASP A 111 -13.54 -20.92 13.57
N LYS A 112 -13.94 -20.20 12.50
CA LYS A 112 -14.71 -20.79 11.40
C LYS A 112 -13.87 -21.38 10.26
N TYR A 113 -12.75 -20.76 9.93
CA TYR A 113 -11.96 -21.08 8.73
C TYR A 113 -10.46 -21.33 9.03
N GLY A 114 -10.02 -21.17 10.29
CA GLY A 114 -8.59 -21.28 10.65
C GLY A 114 -7.73 -20.13 10.15
N GLU A 115 -8.34 -19.03 9.66
CA GLU A 115 -7.61 -17.92 9.04
C GLU A 115 -7.19 -16.85 10.06
N ILE A 116 -5.89 -16.57 10.11
CA ILE A 116 -5.28 -15.59 11.03
C ILE A 116 -5.02 -14.22 10.39
N PHE A 117 -5.17 -14.10 9.06
CA PHE A 117 -4.87 -12.86 8.32
C PHE A 117 -5.56 -11.61 8.89
N PRO A 118 -6.84 -11.65 9.32
CA PRO A 118 -7.50 -10.42 9.74
C PRO A 118 -6.83 -9.73 10.94
N PHE A 119 -6.07 -10.41 11.78
CA PHE A 119 -5.35 -9.78 12.89
C PHE A 119 -4.34 -8.70 12.43
N VAL A 120 -3.86 -8.75 11.19
CA VAL A 120 -3.01 -7.70 10.59
C VAL A 120 -3.71 -6.34 10.55
N PHE A 121 -5.05 -6.31 10.48
CA PHE A 121 -5.80 -5.06 10.46
C PHE A 121 -5.58 -4.22 11.73
N PHE A 122 -5.16 -4.79 12.86
CA PHE A 122 -4.80 -4.00 14.04
C PHE A 122 -3.71 -2.94 13.78
N LEU A 123 -2.88 -3.10 12.75
CA LEU A 123 -1.94 -2.08 12.28
C LEU A 123 -2.63 -0.74 11.98
N PHE A 124 -3.88 -0.78 11.51
CA PHE A 124 -4.62 0.42 11.14
C PHE A 124 -4.88 1.34 12.33
N PHE A 125 -4.88 0.84 13.57
CA PHE A 125 -4.98 1.72 14.74
C PHE A 125 -3.87 2.78 14.79
N GLY A 126 -2.72 2.53 14.16
CA GLY A 126 -1.66 3.52 14.01
C GLY A 126 -2.07 4.76 13.22
N PHE A 127 -3.07 4.66 12.33
CA PHE A 127 -3.58 5.79 11.56
C PHE A 127 -4.28 6.83 12.43
N PHE A 128 -4.74 6.50 13.63
CA PHE A 128 -5.19 7.54 14.59
C PHE A 128 -4.10 8.58 14.86
N GLY A 129 -2.81 8.23 14.71
CA GLY A 129 -1.71 9.16 14.78
C GLY A 129 -1.79 10.30 13.74
N LEU A 130 -2.37 10.05 12.57
CA LEU A 130 -2.54 11.06 11.51
C LEU A 130 -3.45 12.21 11.94
N PHE A 131 -4.33 12.00 12.92
CA PHE A 131 -5.12 13.08 13.50
C PHE A 131 -4.23 14.17 14.12
N PHE A 132 -3.21 13.75 14.87
CA PHE A 132 -2.24 14.65 15.50
C PHE A 132 -1.31 15.30 14.48
N GLU A 133 -0.85 14.52 13.50
CA GLU A 133 -0.05 15.05 12.39
C GLU A 133 -0.83 16.10 11.58
N GLY A 134 -2.12 15.85 11.32
CA GLY A 134 -2.98 16.82 10.63
C GLY A 134 -3.21 18.09 11.44
N LYS A 135 -3.25 18.03 12.78
CA LYS A 135 -3.30 19.23 13.63
C LYS A 135 -2.00 20.04 13.61
N LEU A 136 -0.86 19.42 13.27
CA LEU A 136 0.42 20.09 13.03
C LEU A 136 0.62 20.47 11.56
N SER A 137 -0.41 20.39 10.72
CA SER A 137 -0.27 20.79 9.32
C SER A 137 0.10 22.28 9.21
N HIS A 138 0.91 22.60 8.20
CA HIS A 138 1.41 23.96 7.94
C HIS A 138 2.32 24.55 9.03
N THR A 139 2.86 23.75 9.95
CA THR A 139 3.95 24.20 10.83
C THR A 139 5.25 24.33 10.03
N LEU A 140 6.07 25.31 10.39
CA LEU A 140 7.41 25.45 9.81
C LEU A 140 8.29 24.33 10.39
N GLU A 141 8.95 23.56 9.53
CA GLU A 141 9.95 22.56 9.95
C GLU A 141 11.28 23.28 10.21
N ASP A 142 11.41 23.91 11.37
CA ASP A 142 12.69 24.41 11.88
C ASP A 142 13.54 23.28 12.51
N GLU A 143 14.75 23.62 12.94
CA GLU A 143 15.66 22.68 13.59
C GLU A 143 15.06 22.09 14.87
N LEU A 144 14.29 22.89 15.62
CA LEU A 144 13.59 22.47 16.83
C LEU A 144 12.52 21.43 16.52
N PHE A 145 11.70 21.64 15.49
CA PHE A 145 10.69 20.68 15.06
C PHE A 145 11.33 19.33 14.68
N GLN A 146 12.47 19.36 13.99
CA GLN A 146 13.20 18.14 13.65
C GLN A 146 13.76 17.43 14.90
N GLU A 147 14.25 18.18 15.88
CA GLU A 147 14.70 17.63 17.15
C GLU A 147 13.53 17.00 17.94
N ASN A 148 12.40 17.71 18.04
CA ASN A 148 11.18 17.23 18.68
C ASN A 148 10.65 15.96 18.00
N ARG A 149 10.71 15.90 16.67
CA ARG A 149 10.34 14.71 15.90
C ARG A 149 11.24 13.53 16.22
N ARG A 150 12.56 13.71 16.23
CA ARG A 150 13.51 12.65 16.60
C ARG A 150 13.27 12.19 18.04
N LYS A 151 13.06 13.12 18.96
CA LYS A 151 12.78 12.83 20.38
C LYS A 151 11.48 12.05 20.55
N ALA A 152 10.41 12.44 19.85
CA ALA A 152 9.14 11.74 19.83
C ALA A 152 9.26 10.31 19.28
N GLN A 153 9.96 10.15 18.14
CA GLN A 153 10.22 8.84 17.54
C GLN A 153 11.04 7.95 18.46
N LEU A 154 12.13 8.45 19.03
CA LEU A 154 12.96 7.70 19.98
C LEU A 154 12.15 7.24 21.19
N LYS A 155 11.29 8.11 21.74
CA LYS A 155 10.43 7.76 22.87
C LYS A 155 9.38 6.70 22.48
N ALA A 156 8.75 6.84 21.32
CA ALA A 156 7.80 5.87 20.80
C ALA A 156 8.45 4.50 20.54
N TYR A 157 9.60 4.47 19.85
CA TYR A 157 10.37 3.24 19.62
C TYR A 157 10.84 2.61 20.91
N LYS A 158 11.35 3.39 21.88
CA LYS A 158 11.76 2.84 23.19
C LYS A 158 10.60 2.15 23.91
N THR A 159 9.40 2.73 23.85
CA THR A 159 8.19 2.08 24.39
C THR A 159 7.83 0.83 23.61
N GLY A 160 7.85 0.88 22.27
CA GLY A 160 7.58 -0.26 21.41
C GLY A 160 8.55 -1.43 21.63
N PHE A 161 9.85 -1.16 21.71
CA PHE A 161 10.88 -2.17 21.98
C PHE A 161 10.74 -2.79 23.36
N ARG A 162 10.35 -2.02 24.39
CA ARG A 162 10.06 -2.57 25.72
C ARG A 162 8.88 -3.54 25.69
N LEU A 163 7.80 -3.18 25.01
CA LEU A 163 6.64 -4.07 24.84
C LEU A 163 7.00 -5.32 24.03
N LEU A 164 7.75 -5.15 22.95
CA LEU A 164 8.23 -6.25 22.12
C LEU A 164 9.12 -7.21 22.91
N PHE A 165 10.01 -6.69 23.76
CA PHE A 165 10.82 -7.50 24.67
C PHE A 165 9.94 -8.34 25.61
N ILE A 166 8.89 -7.76 26.20
CA ILE A 166 7.94 -8.48 27.06
C ILE A 166 7.25 -9.60 26.28
N VAL A 167 6.80 -9.33 25.05
CA VAL A 167 6.15 -10.34 24.18
C VAL A 167 7.10 -11.50 23.88
N ILE A 168 8.34 -11.22 23.49
CA ILE A 168 9.35 -12.26 23.24
C ILE A 168 9.63 -13.06 24.51
N TRP A 169 9.75 -12.39 25.66
CA TRP A 169 9.99 -13.05 26.94
C TRP A 169 8.84 -14.00 27.30
N LEU A 170 7.59 -13.57 27.16
CA LEU A 170 6.40 -14.40 27.39
C LEU A 170 6.36 -15.61 26.46
N MET A 171 6.79 -15.47 25.20
CA MET A 171 6.93 -16.60 24.29
C MET A 171 8.04 -17.56 24.71
N GLY A 172 9.20 -17.04 25.12
CA GLY A 172 10.33 -17.82 25.60
C GLY A 172 10.03 -18.64 26.85
N LEU A 173 9.10 -18.16 27.71
CA LEU A 173 8.60 -18.90 28.87
C LEU A 173 7.68 -20.08 28.50
N GLY A 174 7.33 -20.24 27.23
CA GLY A 174 6.57 -21.39 26.76
C GLY A 174 5.06 -21.29 26.98
N MET A 175 4.51 -20.08 27.14
CA MET A 175 3.07 -19.83 27.35
C MET A 175 2.16 -20.43 26.26
N PHE A 176 2.71 -20.81 25.10
CA PHE A 176 2.00 -21.51 24.02
C PHE A 176 2.80 -22.68 23.41
N SER A 177 3.73 -23.27 24.15
CA SER A 177 4.63 -24.34 23.66
C SER A 177 3.91 -25.60 23.14
N ARG A 178 2.67 -25.84 23.61
CA ARG A 178 1.86 -27.00 23.20
C ARG A 178 1.17 -26.83 21.85
N ASN A 179 0.95 -25.59 21.37
CA ASN A 179 0.25 -25.33 20.12
C ASN A 179 0.88 -24.16 19.35
N VAL A 180 1.53 -24.48 18.24
CA VAL A 180 2.25 -23.50 17.40
C VAL A 180 1.31 -22.45 16.81
N GLU A 181 0.05 -22.81 16.53
CA GLU A 181 -0.96 -21.91 15.97
C GLU A 181 -1.32 -20.77 16.93
N TRP A 182 -1.56 -21.08 18.20
CA TRP A 182 -1.84 -20.08 19.24
C TRP A 182 -0.65 -19.15 19.47
N CYS A 183 0.58 -19.68 19.35
CA CYS A 183 1.79 -18.87 19.38
C CYS A 183 1.84 -17.88 18.21
N ALA A 184 1.55 -18.33 16.99
CA ALA A 184 1.52 -17.49 15.80
C ALA A 184 0.44 -16.39 15.89
N ILE A 185 -0.76 -16.73 16.37
CA ILE A 185 -1.86 -15.76 16.57
C ILE A 185 -1.46 -14.70 17.59
N PHE A 186 -0.95 -15.12 18.75
CA PHE A 186 -0.53 -14.20 19.79
C PHE A 186 0.58 -13.27 19.32
N MET A 187 1.58 -13.79 18.61
CA MET A 187 2.64 -12.98 18.02
C MET A 187 2.11 -12.01 16.98
N LEU A 188 1.24 -12.46 16.07
CA LEU A 188 0.69 -11.61 15.02
C LEU A 188 -0.13 -10.46 15.60
N ILE A 189 -0.99 -10.73 16.58
CA ILE A 189 -1.78 -9.71 17.29
C ILE A 189 -0.83 -8.74 18.01
N SER A 190 0.11 -9.27 18.79
CA SER A 190 1.01 -8.45 19.61
C SER A 190 1.89 -7.53 18.77
N VAL A 191 2.51 -8.05 17.71
CA VAL A 191 3.37 -7.26 16.81
C VAL A 191 2.54 -6.21 16.07
N SER A 192 1.35 -6.56 15.60
CA SER A 192 0.46 -5.61 14.91
C SER A 192 0.04 -4.46 15.83
N PHE A 193 -0.33 -4.76 17.09
CA PHE A 193 -0.65 -3.75 18.08
C PHE A 193 0.55 -2.89 18.47
N ILE A 194 1.72 -3.49 18.69
CA ILE A 194 2.95 -2.75 19.04
C ILE A 194 3.29 -1.77 17.92
N TYR A 195 3.24 -2.23 16.67
CA TYR A 195 3.55 -1.38 15.53
C TYR A 195 2.54 -0.22 15.39
N ALA A 196 1.24 -0.51 15.50
CA ALA A 196 0.19 0.50 15.52
C ALA A 196 0.42 1.53 16.64
N LEU A 197 0.73 1.07 17.85
CA LEU A 197 1.00 1.90 19.01
C LEU A 197 2.23 2.79 18.80
N VAL A 198 3.31 2.28 18.19
CA VAL A 198 4.51 3.05 17.87
C VAL A 198 4.19 4.17 16.88
N LEU A 199 3.47 3.86 15.80
CA LEU A 199 3.03 4.87 14.83
C LEU A 199 2.18 5.95 15.50
N PHE A 200 1.19 5.54 16.28
CA PHE A 200 0.33 6.46 17.03
C PHE A 200 1.13 7.35 17.99
N LEU A 201 1.98 6.76 18.83
CA LEU A 201 2.78 7.48 19.83
C LEU A 201 3.77 8.44 19.20
N SER A 202 4.35 8.09 18.05
CA SER A 202 5.33 8.96 17.37
C SER A 202 4.70 10.31 16.99
N ASN A 203 3.47 10.28 16.46
CA ASN A 203 2.74 11.48 16.09
C ASN A 203 2.12 12.19 17.30
N TYR A 204 1.64 11.44 18.28
CA TYR A 204 1.12 12.00 19.53
C TYR A 204 2.18 12.75 20.33
N PHE A 205 3.36 12.16 20.54
CA PHE A 205 4.44 12.83 21.27
C PHE A 205 4.99 14.03 20.51
N LEU A 206 5.07 13.97 19.17
CA LEU A 206 5.46 15.13 18.37
C LEU A 206 4.47 16.28 18.59
N TYR A 207 3.16 16.01 18.48
CA TYR A 207 2.12 17.00 18.76
C TYR A 207 2.24 17.62 20.15
N ARG A 208 2.52 16.78 21.15
CA ARG A 208 2.67 17.22 22.53
C ARG A 208 3.91 18.13 22.71
N TYR A 209 5.06 17.74 22.15
CA TYR A 209 6.28 18.54 22.24
C TYR A 209 6.16 19.89 21.53
N GLU A 210 5.45 19.94 20.40
CA GLU A 210 5.19 21.19 19.67
C GLU A 210 4.21 22.11 20.39
N LYS A 211 3.23 21.55 21.12
CA LYS A 211 2.27 22.35 21.90
C LYS A 211 2.78 22.75 23.28
N GLY A 212 3.93 22.23 23.72
CA GLY A 212 4.50 22.51 25.03
C GLY A 212 3.69 21.93 26.21
N GLU A 213 2.84 20.94 25.94
CA GLU A 213 1.99 20.25 26.95
C GLU A 213 2.60 18.96 27.49
#